data_AF-A0A1V5WWY0-F1
#
_entry.id   AF-A0A1V5WWY0-F1
#
_cell.length_a   1.000
_cell.length_b   1.000
_cell.length_c   1.000
_cell.angle_alpha   90.00
_cell.angle_beta   90.00
_cell.angle_gamma   90.00
#
_symmetry.space_group_name_H-M   'P 1'
#
loop_
_entity.id
_entity.type
_entity.pdbx_description
1 polymer ?
#
loop_
_entity_poly.entity_id
_entity_poly.type
_entity_poly.pdbx_seq_one_letter_code
_entity_poly.pdbx_strand_id
1 'polypeptide(L)'
;MTFRGCARLLGFDIAVGIRAPTKVWLVGADNQVKGQAVSAQQLGMQLGAKAFRRCSWREGTNGKMLSSRFCFRRVKVAADDGSPIDEREELWLMMEWPKGEPKPTKFVLTSLPRRMPKKQIVRTVKERWKTERVYQEMKGELGLDHYEGRSYPGWHHHVTVAICCYAFIVSERMKAFPPCGRRQSANSTFPRAA
;
A
#
# COMPACT_ATOMS: atom_id res chain seq x y z
N MET A 1 -18.96 4.55 15.40
CA MET A 1 -18.38 4.81 14.06
C MET A 1 -17.20 3.87 13.87
N THR A 2 -17.17 3.04 12.81
CA THR A 2 -16.06 2.09 12.60
C THR A 2 -14.88 2.78 11.92
N PHE A 3 -13.65 2.27 12.10
CA PHE A 3 -12.45 2.78 11.44
C PHE A 3 -12.63 2.93 9.91
N ARG A 4 -13.26 1.92 9.28
CA ARG A 4 -13.54 1.94 7.82
C ARG A 4 -14.54 3.05 7.45
N GLY A 5 -15.54 3.28 8.29
CA GLY A 5 -16.48 4.39 8.13
C GLY A 5 -15.77 5.74 8.16
N CYS A 6 -14.86 5.96 9.11
CA CYS A 6 -14.07 7.20 9.18
C CYS A 6 -13.18 7.38 7.94
N ALA A 7 -12.45 6.34 7.54
CA ALA A 7 -11.58 6.40 6.36
C ALA A 7 -12.36 6.83 5.12
N ARG A 8 -13.57 6.27 4.93
CA ARG A 8 -14.45 6.66 3.81
C ARG A 8 -14.98 8.08 3.91
N LEU A 9 -15.38 8.53 5.10
CA LEU A 9 -15.84 9.92 5.30
C LEU A 9 -14.74 10.93 4.92
N LEU A 10 -13.48 10.56 5.11
CA LEU A 10 -12.32 11.35 4.71
C LEU A 10 -11.89 11.13 3.24
N GLY A 11 -12.64 10.34 2.47
CA GLY A 11 -12.33 10.04 1.07
C GLY A 11 -11.15 9.09 0.86
N PHE A 12 -10.73 8.35 1.90
CA PHE A 12 -9.63 7.39 1.80
C PHE A 12 -10.11 5.99 1.44
N ASP A 13 -9.35 5.37 0.53
CA ASP A 13 -9.43 3.94 0.26
C ASP A 13 -8.51 3.14 1.18
N ILE A 14 -8.94 1.92 1.49
CA ILE A 14 -8.18 1.01 2.34
C ILE A 14 -7.64 -0.18 1.54
N ALA A 15 -6.48 -0.68 1.96
CA ALA A 15 -5.95 -1.98 1.55
C ALA A 15 -5.39 -2.68 2.78
N VAL A 16 -5.94 -3.86 3.10
CA VAL A 16 -5.64 -4.60 4.33
C VAL A 16 -5.27 -6.03 3.99
N GLY A 17 -4.08 -6.44 4.44
CA GLY A 17 -3.67 -7.84 4.37
C GLY A 17 -4.54 -8.69 5.29
N ILE A 18 -5.04 -9.81 4.77
CA ILE A 18 -5.87 -10.75 5.53
C ILE A 18 -5.20 -12.11 5.62
N ARG A 19 -5.58 -12.88 6.64
CA ARG A 19 -5.09 -14.25 6.81
C ARG A 19 -5.76 -15.17 5.79
N ALA A 20 -5.04 -16.20 5.33
CA ALA A 20 -5.56 -17.26 4.45
C ALA A 20 -6.93 -17.87 4.85
N PRO A 21 -7.22 -18.16 6.15
CA PRO A 21 -8.50 -18.73 6.57
C PRO A 21 -9.67 -17.72 6.60
N THR A 22 -9.43 -16.43 6.34
CA THR A 22 -10.50 -15.43 6.36
C THR A 22 -11.59 -15.82 5.39
N LYS A 23 -12.82 -16.01 5.90
CA LYS A 23 -13.97 -16.43 5.10
C LYS A 23 -14.55 -15.25 4.33
N VAL A 24 -14.91 -15.51 3.08
CA VAL A 24 -15.45 -14.52 2.15
C VAL A 24 -16.58 -15.13 1.32
N TRP A 25 -17.57 -14.33 1.00
CA TRP A 25 -18.58 -14.63 -0.01
C TRP A 25 -18.15 -14.05 -1.35
N LEU A 26 -18.21 -14.84 -2.41
CA LEU A 26 -17.97 -14.36 -3.76
C LEU A 26 -19.16 -13.53 -4.22
N VAL A 27 -18.88 -12.36 -4.83
CA VAL A 27 -19.91 -11.51 -5.43
C VAL A 27 -19.85 -11.66 -6.95
N GLY A 28 -21.01 -11.95 -7.54
CA GLY A 28 -21.19 -12.07 -8.98
C GLY A 28 -21.23 -10.73 -9.72
N ALA A 29 -21.35 -10.80 -11.04
CA ALA A 29 -21.49 -9.59 -11.88
C ALA A 29 -22.84 -8.87 -11.65
N ASP A 30 -23.85 -9.63 -11.23
CA ASP A 30 -25.19 -9.24 -10.78
C ASP A 30 -25.20 -8.60 -9.37
N ASN A 31 -24.02 -8.41 -8.76
CA ASN A 31 -23.85 -7.87 -7.42
C ASN A 31 -24.47 -8.73 -6.30
N GLN A 32 -24.84 -9.98 -6.62
CA GLN A 32 -25.39 -10.95 -5.68
C GLN A 32 -24.29 -11.85 -5.12
N VAL A 33 -24.49 -12.30 -3.88
CA VAL A 33 -23.61 -13.27 -3.23
C VAL A 33 -23.85 -14.65 -3.84
N LYS A 34 -22.75 -15.35 -4.17
CA LYS A 34 -22.78 -16.69 -4.75
C LYS A 34 -22.29 -17.73 -3.76
N GLY A 35 -23.15 -18.73 -3.51
CA GLY A 35 -22.82 -19.92 -2.72
C GLY A 35 -22.50 -19.64 -1.25
N GLN A 36 -21.81 -20.60 -0.63
CA GLN A 36 -21.40 -20.49 0.78
C GLN A 36 -20.09 -19.70 0.95
N ALA A 37 -19.87 -19.19 2.16
CA ALA A 37 -18.61 -18.54 2.50
C ALA A 37 -17.44 -19.54 2.46
N VAL A 38 -16.40 -19.21 1.72
CA VAL A 38 -15.17 -20.01 1.61
C VAL A 38 -13.97 -19.22 2.12
N SER A 39 -12.92 -19.91 2.57
CA SER A 39 -11.68 -19.21 2.93
C SER A 39 -11.04 -18.57 1.69
N ALA A 40 -10.37 -17.43 1.87
CA ALA A 40 -9.68 -16.76 0.77
C ALA A 40 -8.66 -17.69 0.07
N GLN A 41 -7.97 -18.55 0.83
CA GLN A 41 -7.07 -19.56 0.26
C GLN A 41 -7.81 -20.63 -0.54
N GLN A 42 -8.91 -21.18 -0.01
CA GLN A 42 -9.71 -22.17 -0.73
C GLN A 42 -10.29 -21.60 -2.03
N LEU A 43 -10.76 -20.35 -2.00
CA LEU A 43 -11.20 -19.65 -3.21
C LEU A 43 -10.08 -19.53 -4.25
N GLY A 44 -8.88 -19.14 -3.82
CA GLY A 44 -7.72 -19.08 -4.71
C GLY A 44 -7.32 -20.44 -5.28
N MET A 45 -7.42 -21.51 -4.49
CA MET A 45 -7.15 -22.88 -4.93
C MET A 45 -8.20 -23.38 -5.94
N GLN A 46 -9.50 -23.13 -5.68
CA GLN A 46 -10.60 -23.51 -6.58
C GLN A 46 -10.51 -22.82 -7.95
N LEU A 47 -10.05 -21.58 -7.98
CA LEU A 47 -9.81 -20.85 -9.24
C LEU A 47 -8.64 -21.41 -10.05
N GLY A 48 -7.70 -22.08 -9.36
CA GLY A 48 -6.50 -22.67 -9.95
C GLY A 48 -5.47 -21.64 -10.44
N ALA A 49 -4.25 -22.11 -10.66
CA ALA A 49 -3.11 -21.26 -11.04
C ALA A 49 -3.32 -20.52 -12.38
N LYS A 50 -4.14 -21.05 -13.29
CA LYS A 50 -4.45 -20.45 -14.61
C LYS A 50 -5.26 -19.15 -14.49
N ALA A 51 -6.02 -18.97 -13.41
CA ALA A 51 -6.78 -17.74 -13.16
C ALA A 51 -5.89 -16.55 -12.72
N PHE A 52 -4.64 -16.81 -12.34
CA PHE A 52 -3.71 -15.79 -11.86
C PHE A 52 -2.85 -15.27 -13.01
N ARG A 53 -2.89 -13.95 -13.25
CA ARG A 53 -2.17 -13.29 -14.34
C ARG A 53 -0.92 -12.62 -13.84
N ARG A 54 0.17 -12.73 -14.60
CA ARG A 54 1.43 -12.07 -14.26
C ARG A 54 1.25 -10.55 -14.29
N CYS A 55 1.75 -9.88 -13.26
CA CYS A 55 1.79 -8.43 -13.18
C CYS A 55 3.12 -7.98 -12.60
N SER A 56 3.72 -6.94 -13.18
CA SER A 56 4.90 -6.25 -12.66
C SER A 56 4.50 -4.86 -12.16
N TRP A 57 5.16 -4.39 -11.09
CA TRP A 57 4.74 -3.14 -10.42
C TRP A 57 5.87 -2.16 -10.08
N ARG A 58 7.11 -2.60 -9.90
CA ARG A 58 8.25 -1.73 -9.62
C ARG A 58 9.56 -2.43 -9.96
N GLU A 59 10.60 -1.65 -10.25
CA GLU A 59 11.97 -2.13 -10.22
C GLU A 59 12.39 -2.51 -8.79
N GLY A 60 13.05 -3.66 -8.66
CA GLY A 60 13.67 -4.12 -7.42
C GLY A 60 15.07 -3.56 -7.28
N THR A 61 15.69 -3.80 -6.13
CA THR A 61 17.07 -3.35 -5.81
C THR A 61 18.12 -3.86 -6.79
N ASN A 62 17.84 -4.97 -7.49
CA ASN A 62 18.77 -5.60 -8.43
C ASN A 62 18.48 -5.20 -9.89
N GLY A 63 17.78 -4.09 -10.12
CA GLY A 63 17.41 -3.59 -11.45
C GLY A 63 16.33 -4.39 -12.18
N LYS A 64 15.82 -5.47 -11.58
CA LYS A 64 14.79 -6.34 -12.17
C LYS A 64 13.39 -5.89 -11.75
N MET A 65 12.45 -5.90 -12.69
CA MET A 65 11.04 -5.67 -12.37
C MET A 65 10.50 -6.75 -11.43
N LEU A 66 10.08 -6.33 -10.24
CA LEU A 66 9.31 -7.14 -9.31
C LEU A 66 8.02 -7.55 -10.00
N SER A 67 7.78 -8.86 -10.04
CA SER A 67 6.62 -9.46 -10.68
C SER A 67 6.15 -10.69 -9.94
N SER A 68 4.85 -10.96 -10.04
CA SER A 68 4.17 -12.10 -9.42
C SER A 68 2.86 -12.35 -10.17
N ARG A 69 2.11 -13.39 -9.79
CA ARG A 69 0.81 -13.70 -10.41
C ARG A 69 -0.32 -13.32 -9.46
N PHE A 70 -1.30 -12.62 -9.97
CA PHE A 70 -2.42 -12.10 -9.18
C PHE A 70 -3.76 -12.50 -9.75
N CYS A 71 -4.72 -12.71 -8.86
CA CYS A 71 -6.13 -12.86 -9.19
C CYS A 71 -6.95 -11.85 -8.38
N PHE A 72 -8.02 -11.36 -8.98
CA PHE A 72 -8.94 -10.40 -8.37
C PHE A 72 -10.35 -10.95 -8.41
N ARG A 73 -11.04 -10.90 -7.28
CA ARG A 73 -12.47 -11.20 -7.15
C ARG A 73 -13.16 -10.15 -6.32
N ARG A 74 -14.44 -9.92 -6.60
CA ARG A 74 -15.28 -9.11 -5.72
C ARG A 74 -15.84 -10.01 -4.63
N VAL A 75 -15.78 -9.56 -3.39
CA VAL A 75 -16.19 -10.36 -2.24
C VAL A 75 -16.83 -9.50 -1.16
N LYS A 76 -17.64 -10.13 -0.31
CA LYS A 76 -18.05 -9.61 1.00
C LYS A 76 -17.40 -10.46 2.10
N VAL A 77 -16.95 -9.84 3.18
CA VAL A 77 -16.26 -10.56 4.27
C VAL A 77 -17.27 -11.27 5.16
N ALA A 78 -17.05 -12.56 5.44
CA ALA A 78 -17.85 -13.35 6.37
C ALA A 78 -17.31 -13.25 7.79
N ALA A 79 -17.49 -12.07 8.40
CA ALA A 79 -17.18 -11.84 9.80
C ALA A 79 -18.39 -12.19 10.67
N ASP A 80 -18.14 -12.81 11.82
CA ASP A 80 -19.19 -13.19 12.77
C ASP A 80 -19.49 -12.04 13.73
N ASP A 81 -19.98 -10.93 13.18
CA ASP A 81 -20.22 -9.66 13.87
C ASP A 81 -21.71 -9.28 13.92
N GLY A 82 -22.60 -10.22 13.59
CA GLY A 82 -24.04 -10.02 13.54
C GLY A 82 -24.54 -9.13 12.39
N SER A 83 -23.65 -8.57 11.55
CA SER A 83 -24.08 -7.67 10.47
C SER A 83 -24.70 -8.45 9.29
N PRO A 84 -25.87 -8.02 8.78
CA PRO A 84 -26.49 -8.63 7.60
C PRO A 84 -25.57 -8.58 6.39
N ILE A 85 -25.60 -9.61 5.55
CA ILE A 85 -24.71 -9.69 4.38
C ILE A 85 -24.94 -8.54 3.39
N ASP A 86 -26.16 -8.04 3.27
CA ASP A 86 -26.53 -6.99 2.32
C ASP A 86 -25.92 -5.64 2.67
N GLU A 87 -25.78 -5.36 3.97
CA GLU A 87 -25.13 -4.15 4.50
C GLU A 87 -23.60 -4.18 4.39
N ARG A 88 -23.02 -5.38 4.19
CA ARG A 88 -21.56 -5.52 4.09
C ARG A 88 -21.04 -4.92 2.79
N GLU A 89 -19.95 -4.19 2.93
CA GLU A 89 -19.22 -3.62 1.80
C GLU A 89 -18.66 -4.70 0.87
N GLU A 90 -18.90 -4.52 -0.43
CA GLU A 90 -18.25 -5.28 -1.48
C GLU A 90 -16.82 -4.74 -1.69
N LEU A 91 -15.83 -5.60 -1.50
CA LEU A 91 -14.40 -5.29 -1.60
C LEU A 91 -13.75 -6.07 -2.74
N TRP A 92 -12.61 -5.59 -3.23
CA TRP A 92 -11.70 -6.42 -4.02
C TRP A 92 -10.92 -7.34 -3.09
N LEU A 93 -10.97 -8.64 -3.36
CA LEU A 93 -9.99 -9.60 -2.89
C LEU A 93 -8.90 -9.75 -3.95
N MET A 94 -7.71 -9.22 -3.64
CA MET A 94 -6.49 -9.48 -4.38
C MET A 94 -5.78 -10.68 -3.76
N MET A 95 -5.52 -11.69 -4.60
CA MET A 95 -4.78 -12.90 -4.21
C MET A 95 -3.49 -12.95 -4.99
N GLU A 96 -2.41 -13.34 -4.34
CA GLU A 96 -1.11 -13.55 -4.97
C GLU A 96 -0.70 -15.01 -4.90
N TRP A 97 -0.28 -15.55 -6.04
CA TRP A 97 0.29 -16.88 -6.15
C TRP A 97 1.69 -16.77 -6.76
N PRO A 98 2.73 -16.63 -5.92
CA PRO A 98 4.11 -16.54 -6.39
C PRO A 98 4.52 -17.77 -7.22
N LYS A 99 5.56 -17.63 -8.04
CA LYS A 99 6.12 -18.75 -8.80
C LYS A 99 6.80 -19.71 -7.81
N GLY A 100 6.61 -21.02 -7.98
CA GLY A 100 7.21 -22.06 -7.13
C GLY A 100 6.38 -22.43 -5.90
N GLU A 101 5.37 -21.62 -5.55
CA GLU A 101 4.50 -21.92 -4.41
C GLU A 101 3.40 -22.94 -4.76
N PRO A 102 3.09 -23.90 -3.88
CA PRO A 102 2.06 -24.90 -4.13
C PRO A 102 0.63 -24.34 -4.01
N LYS A 103 0.47 -23.16 -3.39
CA LYS A 103 -0.83 -22.49 -3.17
C LYS A 103 -0.68 -20.96 -3.11
N PRO A 104 -1.77 -20.18 -3.25
CA PRO A 104 -1.72 -18.73 -3.04
C PRO A 104 -1.31 -18.40 -1.60
N THR A 105 -0.43 -17.41 -1.45
CA THR A 105 0.24 -17.12 -0.17
C THR A 105 -0.14 -15.77 0.43
N LYS A 106 -0.53 -14.79 -0.39
CA LYS A 106 -0.87 -13.44 0.10
C LYS A 106 -2.27 -13.03 -0.36
N PHE A 107 -3.00 -12.41 0.56
CA PHE A 107 -4.40 -12.04 0.39
C PHE A 107 -4.60 -10.63 0.92
N VAL A 108 -5.23 -9.77 0.12
CA VAL A 108 -5.49 -8.37 0.47
C VAL A 108 -6.93 -8.03 0.12
N LEU A 109 -7.64 -7.41 1.06
CA LEU A 109 -8.92 -6.77 0.80
C LEU A 109 -8.71 -5.29 0.53
N THR A 110 -9.34 -4.73 -0.49
CA THR A 110 -9.25 -3.30 -0.79
C THR A 110 -10.55 -2.69 -1.30
N SER A 111 -10.82 -1.47 -0.86
CA SER A 111 -11.95 -0.64 -1.32
C SER A 111 -11.66 0.11 -2.62
N LEU A 112 -10.42 0.03 -3.14
CA LEU A 112 -9.96 0.80 -4.29
C LEU A 112 -10.96 0.75 -5.47
N PRO A 113 -11.12 1.85 -6.22
CA PRO A 113 -12.20 2.01 -7.19
C PRO A 113 -12.29 0.87 -8.19
N ARG A 114 -13.52 0.45 -8.50
CA ARG A 114 -13.79 -0.65 -9.45
C ARG A 114 -13.27 -0.38 -10.86
N ARG A 115 -13.19 0.90 -11.26
CA ARG A 115 -12.64 1.36 -12.54
C ARG A 115 -11.11 1.44 -12.56
N MET A 116 -10.44 1.32 -11.41
CA MET A 116 -8.98 1.38 -11.33
C MET A 116 -8.36 0.15 -12.02
N PRO A 117 -7.36 0.32 -12.90
CA PRO A 117 -6.66 -0.79 -13.53
C PRO A 117 -6.04 -1.72 -12.48
N LYS A 118 -6.19 -3.04 -12.64
CA LYS A 118 -5.64 -4.04 -11.72
C LYS A 118 -4.14 -3.85 -11.48
N LYS A 119 -3.36 -3.45 -12.49
CA LYS A 119 -1.93 -3.14 -12.36
C LYS A 119 -1.67 -1.98 -11.39
N GLN A 120 -2.52 -0.95 -11.43
CA GLN A 120 -2.43 0.17 -10.51
C GLN A 120 -2.84 -0.25 -9.09
N ILE A 121 -3.87 -1.09 -8.93
CA ILE A 121 -4.21 -1.67 -7.62
C ILE A 121 -3.01 -2.46 -7.06
N VAL A 122 -2.39 -3.34 -7.86
CA VAL A 122 -1.18 -4.08 -7.44
C VAL A 122 -0.09 -3.11 -7.02
N ARG A 123 0.19 -2.07 -7.82
CA ARG A 123 1.21 -1.07 -7.48
C ARG A 123 0.90 -0.41 -6.14
N THR A 124 -0.28 0.18 -5.98
CA THR A 124 -0.71 0.84 -4.73
C THR A 124 -0.59 -0.07 -3.52
N VAL A 125 -1.09 -1.31 -3.60
CA VAL A 125 -1.00 -2.27 -2.49
C VAL A 125 0.45 -2.65 -2.17
N LYS A 126 1.30 -2.77 -3.20
CA LYS A 126 2.73 -3.13 -3.05
C LYS A 126 3.60 -1.97 -2.57
N GLU A 127 3.11 -0.73 -2.61
CA GLU A 127 3.80 0.42 -2.01
C GLU A 127 3.91 0.32 -0.48
N ARG A 128 3.15 -0.57 0.19
CA ARG A 128 3.28 -0.83 1.64
C ARG A 128 4.72 -1.11 2.07
N TRP A 129 5.52 -1.77 1.21
CA TRP A 129 6.93 -2.01 1.50
C TRP A 129 7.72 -0.71 1.73
N LYS A 130 7.34 0.41 1.08
CA LYS A 130 7.96 1.71 1.36
C LYS A 130 7.72 2.13 2.79
N THR A 131 6.51 1.95 3.32
CA THR A 131 6.22 2.24 4.73
C THR A 131 7.10 1.42 5.65
N GLU A 132 7.21 0.11 5.40
CA GLU A 132 8.09 -0.76 6.18
C GLU A 132 9.56 -0.31 6.10
N ARG A 133 10.03 0.09 4.91
CA ARG A 133 11.38 0.61 4.73
C ARG A 133 11.61 1.93 5.46
N VAL A 134 10.64 2.85 5.41
CA VAL A 134 10.66 4.13 6.16
C VAL A 134 10.78 3.86 7.65
N TYR A 135 10.00 2.92 8.20
CA TYR A 135 10.13 2.53 9.61
C TYR A 135 11.49 1.93 9.94
N GLN A 136 12.05 1.09 9.08
CA GLN A 136 13.37 0.49 9.30
C GLN A 136 14.47 1.57 9.32
N GLU A 137 14.43 2.53 8.39
CA GLU A 137 15.39 3.63 8.35
C GLU A 137 15.23 4.58 9.54
N MET A 138 14.00 4.96 9.90
CA MET A 138 13.76 5.81 11.06
C MET A 138 14.18 5.17 12.38
N LYS A 139 14.00 3.85 12.54
CA LYS A 139 14.49 3.14 13.73
C LYS A 139 16.02 3.04 13.72
N GLY A 140 16.59 2.51 12.66
CA GLY A 140 18.03 2.23 12.59
C GLY A 140 18.91 3.48 12.56
N GLU A 141 18.53 4.51 11.81
CA GLU A 141 19.39 5.69 11.60
C GLU A 141 18.97 6.90 12.45
N LEU A 142 17.69 7.00 12.84
CA LEU A 142 17.15 8.18 13.53
C LEU A 142 16.67 7.90 14.96
N GLY A 143 16.82 6.66 15.44
CA GLY A 143 16.50 6.31 16.82
C GLY A 143 15.02 6.44 17.16
N LEU A 144 14.12 6.20 16.20
CA LEU A 144 12.67 6.28 16.44
C LEU A 144 12.23 5.41 17.63
N ASP A 145 12.91 4.30 17.88
CA ASP A 145 12.67 3.35 18.98
C ASP A 145 13.58 3.55 20.21
N HIS A 146 14.36 4.64 20.27
CA HIS A 146 15.23 4.97 21.41
C HIS A 146 14.52 5.72 22.54
N TYR A 147 13.21 5.98 22.43
CA TYR A 147 12.47 6.68 23.48
C TYR A 147 12.20 5.79 24.70
N GLU A 148 12.63 6.22 25.87
CA GLU A 148 12.54 5.44 27.12
C GLU A 148 11.16 5.39 27.80
N GLY A 149 10.13 6.06 27.25
CA GLY A 149 8.74 5.90 27.74
C GLY A 149 8.30 6.78 28.91
N ARG A 150 9.01 7.89 29.20
CA ARG A 150 8.81 8.68 30.44
C ARG A 150 7.52 9.52 30.48
N SER A 151 7.01 10.00 29.34
CA SER A 151 5.77 10.78 29.25
C SER A 151 5.18 10.81 27.84
N TYR A 152 3.87 10.98 27.72
CA TYR A 152 3.21 11.10 26.43
C TYR A 152 3.65 12.35 25.64
N PRO A 153 3.79 13.55 26.24
CA PRO A 153 4.34 14.71 25.52
C PRO A 153 5.78 14.51 25.05
N GLY A 154 6.61 13.83 25.85
CA GLY A 154 7.99 13.51 25.49
C GLY A 154 8.06 12.53 24.32
N TRP A 155 7.21 11.51 24.31
CA TRP A 155 7.07 10.59 23.18
C TRP A 155 6.68 11.33 21.90
N HIS A 156 5.71 12.24 21.98
CA HIS A 156 5.30 13.08 20.84
C HIS A 156 6.45 13.91 20.29
N HIS A 157 7.19 14.62 21.14
CA HIS A 157 8.35 15.40 20.71
C HIS A 157 9.39 14.52 20.01
N HIS A 158 9.70 13.36 20.60
CA HIS A 158 10.65 12.41 20.03
C HIS A 158 10.24 11.94 18.62
N VAL A 159 9.00 11.46 18.47
CA VAL A 159 8.48 10.98 17.19
C VAL A 159 8.42 12.11 16.16
N THR A 160 7.99 13.31 16.54
CA THR A 160 7.96 14.47 15.64
C THR A 160 9.36 14.81 15.14
N VAL A 161 10.36 14.89 16.02
CA VAL A 161 11.76 15.17 15.61
C VAL A 161 12.29 14.09 14.69
N ALA A 162 12.09 12.80 15.01
CA ALA A 162 12.52 11.70 14.14
C ALA A 162 11.88 11.77 12.74
N ILE A 163 10.58 12.10 12.65
CA ILE A 163 9.89 12.29 11.36
C ILE A 163 10.45 13.50 10.60
N CYS A 164 10.71 14.63 11.27
CA CYS A 164 11.29 15.82 10.64
C CYS A 164 12.70 15.54 10.09
N CYS A 165 13.55 14.85 10.85
CA CYS A 165 14.88 14.43 10.39
C CYS A 165 14.78 13.49 9.18
N TYR A 166 13.83 12.56 9.19
CA TYR A 166 13.60 11.68 8.05
C TYR A 166 13.16 12.44 6.79
N ALA A 167 12.23 13.38 6.94
CA ALA A 167 11.77 14.24 5.85
C ALA A 167 12.91 15.07 5.25
N PHE A 168 13.81 15.59 6.09
CA PHE A 168 15.02 16.29 5.63
C PHE A 168 15.92 15.38 4.79
N ILE A 169 16.28 14.19 5.30
CA ILE A 169 17.13 13.23 4.58
C ILE A 169 16.52 12.81 3.24
N VAL A 170 15.21 12.52 3.21
CA VAL A 170 14.50 12.19 1.97
C VAL A 170 14.53 13.35 1.00
N SER A 171 14.35 14.59 1.48
CA SER A 171 14.40 15.80 0.63
C SER A 171 15.78 15.98 -0.01
N GLU A 172 16.86 15.79 0.75
CA GLU A 172 18.23 15.83 0.25
C GLU A 172 18.50 14.73 -0.79
N ARG A 173 18.07 13.49 -0.53
CA ARG A 173 18.18 12.37 -1.49
C ARG A 173 17.40 12.64 -2.77
N MET A 174 16.27 13.33 -2.67
CA MET A 174 15.42 13.70 -3.80
C MET A 174 15.89 14.98 -4.53
N LYS A 175 16.98 15.61 -4.09
CA LYS A 175 17.52 16.89 -4.61
C LYS A 175 16.48 18.03 -4.59
N ALA A 176 15.50 17.98 -3.69
CA ALA A 176 14.43 18.95 -3.62
C ALA A 176 14.90 20.35 -3.18
N PHE A 177 16.11 20.44 -2.61
CA PHE A 177 16.84 21.68 -2.37
C PHE A 177 18.09 21.72 -3.27
N PRO A 178 18.06 22.32 -4.47
CA PRO A 178 19.30 22.68 -5.12
C PRO A 178 20.02 23.68 -4.21
N PRO A 179 21.29 23.46 -3.82
CA PRO A 179 22.03 24.47 -3.07
C PRO A 179 22.13 25.68 -3.98
N CYS A 180 21.46 26.79 -3.62
CA CYS A 180 21.49 28.09 -4.29
C CYS A 180 21.99 28.05 -5.74
N GLY A 181 21.06 27.98 -6.71
CA GLY A 181 21.40 28.21 -8.11
C GLY A 181 22.22 29.49 -8.22
N ARG A 182 23.49 29.35 -8.60
CA ARG A 182 24.48 30.40 -8.80
C ARG A 182 23.82 31.61 -9.44
N ARG A 183 23.81 32.76 -8.76
CA ARG A 183 23.43 34.05 -9.33
C ARG A 183 24.29 34.21 -10.59
N GLN A 184 23.71 34.05 -11.77
CA GLN A 184 24.39 34.39 -13.01
C GLN A 184 24.62 35.89 -12.96
N SER A 185 25.84 36.30 -12.63
CA SER A 185 26.28 37.66 -12.88
C SER A 185 26.14 37.87 -14.38
N ALA A 186 25.19 38.70 -14.79
CA ALA A 186 25.11 39.19 -16.15
C ALA A 186 26.40 39.99 -16.42
N ASN A 187 27.42 39.33 -16.97
CA ASN A 187 28.50 40.00 -17.67
C ASN A 187 27.92 40.54 -18.98
N SER A 188 27.26 41.69 -18.92
CA SER A 188 27.07 42.53 -20.09
C SER A 188 28.17 43.58 -20.07
N THR A 189 29.28 43.24 -20.71
CA THR A 189 30.30 44.19 -21.16
C THR A 189 29.63 45.15 -22.15
N PHE A 190 29.37 46.39 -21.73
CA PHE A 190 29.09 47.47 -22.67
C PHE A 190 30.40 48.19 -22.96
N PRO A 191 30.83 48.30 -24.23
CA PRO A 191 32.03 49.05 -24.57
C PRO A 191 31.78 50.55 -24.38
N ARG A 192 32.71 51.23 -23.71
CA ARG A 192 32.75 52.70 -23.62
C ARG A 192 33.13 53.29 -24.98
N ALA A 193 32.44 54.35 -25.36
CA ALA A 193 32.82 55.24 -26.45
C ALA A 193 33.91 56.23 -26.01
N ALA A 194 34.69 56.66 -27.02
CA ALA A 194 35.85 57.56 -27.06
C ALA A 194 37.19 56.96 -26.61
#